data_AF-A4J3D7-F1
#
_entry.id   AF-A4J3D7-F1
#
_cell.length_a   1.000
_cell.length_b   1.000
_cell.length_c   1.000
_cell.angle_alpha   90.00
_cell.angle_beta   90.00
_cell.angle_gamma   90.00
#
_symmetry.space_group_name_H-M   'P 1'
#
loop_
_entity.id
_entity.type
_entity.pdbx_description
1 polymer ?
#
loop_
_entity_poly.entity_id
_entity_poly.type
_entity_poly.pdbx_seq_one_letter_code
_entity_poly.pdbx_strand_id
1 'polypeptide(L)'
;MKKFIVLLLSLVMCFSFIIPAGAEELSQDKKALLDIMNKSFTEMNTEISSTATGSVEYKLNQLGGGFLMMVPELSKLQGAKLGFDYKLNAPAGQMAMQWKINYQGKSYQGDIYLAGSKVIFTKDVFKMVKEIDPTADIPDLNTLPQYLYVDEPELTQLWSSPWLGAKIKDILPLQNELMAFILEGMPNECISNSGNNLRISINQKQFAACLAGLVEKAESEPERFADLMAKYITSLDATQSYDEVKNDILTDIKSEDSEISSADNILKSMEEAGIELKNLDFDTPKGQNGSSKFILNLNIKDTNTASSIGEIKVTVDQVKSGNQIKGNMDFDVKFAVKEQNMNVSFKLAGDYDQSQRDAASDFTLTIDAAQGSTKMFNLGLDILSKAKVDKNVNPAVPQLTKENSLDFSQLTNESDVEEKNLLPGLEPKVNIVLDDIPVDFDVQPLVKDGRTMVPVRTLAEALGCRVNAVNDQEVYLAKGNQYVMMKLGERKYTVNGKTKLLDVPAYVKDGRTLVPLRFIAEELGCQVEADGNMVYITSNE
;
A
#
# COMPACT_ATOMS: atom_id res chain seq x y z
N MET A 1 -1.35 -7.61 22.26
CA MET A 1 -0.78 -7.26 20.92
C MET A 1 -1.46 -6.07 20.26
N LYS A 2 -2.80 -6.04 20.04
CA LYS A 2 -3.50 -4.87 19.46
C LYS A 2 -3.31 -3.55 20.25
N LYS A 3 -3.45 -3.56 21.59
CA LYS A 3 -3.20 -2.40 22.47
C LYS A 3 -1.78 -1.85 22.34
N PHE A 4 -0.79 -2.74 22.26
CA PHE A 4 0.62 -2.40 22.07
C PHE A 4 0.88 -1.75 20.71
N ILE A 5 0.30 -2.28 19.63
CA ILE A 5 0.44 -1.70 18.28
C ILE A 5 -0.24 -0.33 18.19
N VAL A 6 -1.41 -0.16 18.80
CA VAL A 6 -2.12 1.13 18.84
C VAL A 6 -1.36 2.15 19.68
N LEU A 7 -0.83 1.78 20.86
CA LEU A 7 0.00 2.65 21.70
C LEU A 7 1.34 2.99 21.02
N LEU A 8 1.95 2.02 20.32
CA LEU A 8 3.16 2.20 19.52
C LEU A 8 2.92 3.19 18.37
N LEU A 9 1.85 2.99 17.60
CA LEU A 9 1.44 3.89 16.52
C LEU A 9 1.05 5.27 17.06
N SER A 10 0.38 5.34 18.21
CA SER A 10 0.00 6.61 18.85
C SER A 10 1.23 7.38 19.31
N LEU A 11 2.19 6.73 19.97
CA LEU A 11 3.44 7.37 20.41
C LEU A 11 4.26 7.86 19.21
N VAL A 12 4.37 7.06 18.14
CA VAL A 12 5.09 7.44 16.91
C VAL A 12 4.37 8.55 16.14
N MET A 13 3.05 8.50 16.02
CA MET A 13 2.24 9.52 15.32
C MET A 13 2.16 10.84 16.11
N CYS A 14 2.19 10.80 17.44
CA CYS A 14 2.08 12.00 18.26
C CYS A 14 3.31 12.91 18.13
N PHE A 15 4.51 12.35 17.97
CA PHE A 15 5.71 13.17 17.69
C PHE A 15 5.71 13.80 16.29
N SER A 16 4.67 13.58 15.48
CA SER A 16 4.51 14.24 14.20
C SER A 16 3.59 15.46 14.22
N PHE A 17 2.53 15.59 15.06
CA PHE A 17 1.62 16.76 14.97
C PHE A 17 0.78 17.26 16.25
N ILE A 18 0.71 18.59 16.67
CA ILE A 18 0.57 19.11 18.12
C ILE A 18 0.11 20.63 18.50
N ILE A 19 -0.92 20.98 19.36
CA ILE A 19 -1.40 22.31 20.05
C ILE A 19 -2.42 22.43 21.26
N PRO A 20 -2.11 22.88 22.50
CA PRO A 20 -2.55 22.31 23.80
C PRO A 20 -4.07 22.14 24.09
N ALA A 21 -4.40 21.31 25.11
CA ALA A 21 -4.78 21.80 26.46
C ALA A 21 -5.17 20.70 27.47
N GLY A 22 -4.69 20.87 28.73
CA GLY A 22 -5.17 20.29 30.00
C GLY A 22 -4.85 18.81 30.22
N ALA A 23 -4.41 18.28 31.38
CA ALA A 23 -4.19 18.82 32.72
C ALA A 23 -3.37 17.80 33.56
N GLU A 24 -2.25 18.24 34.12
CA GLU A 24 -1.59 17.91 35.40
C GLU A 24 -0.37 18.88 35.46
N GLU A 25 0.25 19.16 36.61
CA GLU A 25 1.36 20.14 36.65
C GLU A 25 2.62 19.56 35.96
N LEU A 26 2.67 19.68 34.64
CA LEU A 26 3.80 19.26 33.81
C LEU A 26 5.09 19.89 34.33
N SER A 27 6.18 19.13 34.29
CA SER A 27 7.51 19.68 34.54
C SER A 27 7.80 20.84 33.59
N GLN A 28 8.71 21.74 33.99
CA GLN A 28 9.02 22.93 33.20
C GLN A 28 9.43 22.60 31.75
N ASP A 29 10.24 21.54 31.55
CA ASP A 29 10.69 21.12 30.23
C ASP A 29 9.56 20.47 29.41
N LYS A 30 8.68 19.68 30.02
CA LYS A 30 7.48 19.13 29.35
C LYS A 30 6.52 20.23 28.93
N LYS A 31 6.32 21.24 29.78
CA LYS A 31 5.47 22.40 29.46
C LYS A 31 6.06 23.24 28.33
N ALA A 32 7.36 23.48 28.35
CA ALA A 32 8.05 24.18 27.27
C ALA A 32 7.99 23.41 25.95
N LEU A 33 8.15 22.08 26.00
CA LEU A 33 8.00 21.21 24.84
C LEU A 33 6.57 21.28 24.29
N LEU A 34 5.55 21.13 25.15
CA LEU A 34 4.15 21.30 24.78
C LEU A 34 3.94 22.65 24.09
N ASP A 35 4.40 23.76 24.68
CA ASP A 35 4.25 25.10 24.10
C ASP A 35 4.93 25.30 22.72
N ILE A 36 6.10 24.70 22.49
CA ILE A 36 6.79 24.76 21.19
C ILE A 36 6.01 24.01 20.14
N MET A 37 5.63 22.79 20.50
CA MET A 37 4.86 21.92 19.63
C MET A 37 3.57 22.62 19.27
N ASN A 38 2.89 23.19 20.25
CA ASN A 38 1.67 23.98 20.09
C ASN A 38 1.73 25.18 19.14
N LYS A 39 2.84 25.91 19.14
CA LYS A 39 2.94 27.05 18.21
C LYS A 39 3.14 26.59 16.77
N SER A 40 3.84 25.48 16.58
CA SER A 40 4.22 24.99 15.24
C SER A 40 3.02 24.63 14.37
N PHE A 41 1.93 24.18 14.98
CA PHE A 41 0.71 23.76 14.29
C PHE A 41 -0.27 24.89 14.04
N THR A 42 -0.34 25.89 14.92
CA THR A 42 -1.21 27.07 14.70
C THR A 42 -0.72 27.83 13.48
N GLU A 43 0.56 27.68 13.17
CA GLU A 43 1.24 28.33 12.06
C GLU A 43 1.26 27.47 10.78
N MET A 44 0.84 26.20 10.83
CA MET A 44 0.63 25.42 9.60
C MET A 44 -0.58 25.96 8.85
N ASN A 45 -0.34 26.54 7.67
CA ASN A 45 -1.43 26.95 6.82
C ASN A 45 -2.05 25.73 6.12
N THR A 46 -3.21 25.31 6.61
CA THR A 46 -4.00 24.22 6.02
C THR A 46 -4.72 24.65 4.73
N GLU A 47 -4.66 25.93 4.35
CA GLU A 47 -5.29 26.42 3.12
C GLU A 47 -4.70 25.75 1.88
N ILE A 48 -3.41 25.39 1.89
CA ILE A 48 -2.76 24.76 0.74
C ILE A 48 -3.29 23.35 0.47
N SER A 49 -3.80 22.67 1.49
CA SER A 49 -4.49 21.38 1.35
C SER A 49 -6.01 21.52 1.25
N SER A 50 -6.54 22.74 1.17
CA SER A 50 -7.98 23.02 1.07
C SER A 50 -8.34 23.64 -0.28
N THR A 51 -7.68 24.74 -0.63
CA THR A 51 -7.92 25.48 -1.88
C THR A 51 -6.59 25.86 -2.51
N ALA A 52 -6.17 25.17 -3.56
CA ALA A 52 -4.85 25.32 -4.14
C ALA A 52 -4.80 25.04 -5.64
N THR A 53 -3.78 25.60 -6.28
CA THR A 53 -3.31 25.20 -7.61
C THR A 53 -1.88 24.71 -7.49
N GLY A 54 -1.50 23.72 -8.27
CA GLY A 54 -0.14 23.21 -8.23
C GLY A 54 0.19 22.30 -9.38
N SER A 55 1.38 21.72 -9.31
CA SER A 55 1.84 20.72 -10.24
C SER A 55 2.67 19.63 -9.56
N VAL A 56 2.67 18.44 -10.16
CA VAL A 56 3.51 17.32 -9.76
C VAL A 56 4.10 16.70 -11.02
N GLU A 57 5.42 16.56 -11.10
CA GLU A 57 6.12 15.83 -12.16
C GLU A 57 6.77 14.58 -11.58
N TYR A 58 6.44 13.44 -12.17
CA TYR A 58 7.07 12.15 -11.94
C TYR A 58 7.99 11.83 -13.11
N LYS A 59 9.27 11.58 -12.83
CA LYS A 59 10.26 11.17 -13.84
C LYS A 59 10.82 9.81 -13.50
N LEU A 60 10.54 8.84 -14.35
CA LEU A 60 10.99 7.47 -14.18
C LEU A 60 12.46 7.34 -14.60
N ASN A 61 13.35 7.47 -13.63
CA ASN A 61 14.80 7.39 -13.84
C ASN A 61 15.30 5.96 -13.94
N GLN A 62 14.61 5.02 -13.32
CA GLN A 62 15.02 3.63 -13.29
C GLN A 62 13.79 2.73 -13.19
N LEU A 63 13.73 1.71 -14.03
CA LEU A 63 12.74 0.64 -14.05
C LEU A 63 13.42 -0.59 -14.66
N GLY A 64 13.70 -1.58 -13.82
CA GLY A 64 14.48 -2.77 -14.20
C GLY A 64 14.13 -4.00 -13.38
N GLY A 65 14.85 -5.08 -13.65
CA GLY A 65 14.84 -6.32 -12.86
C GLY A 65 14.17 -7.49 -13.60
N GLY A 66 14.41 -8.70 -13.07
CA GLY A 66 13.87 -9.95 -13.63
C GLY A 66 12.35 -9.94 -13.86
N PHE A 67 11.57 -9.30 -12.98
CA PHE A 67 10.10 -9.26 -13.12
C PHE A 67 9.64 -8.52 -14.37
N LEU A 68 10.40 -7.54 -14.87
CA LEU A 68 10.04 -6.84 -16.11
C LEU A 68 10.23 -7.71 -17.36
N MET A 69 10.99 -8.80 -17.28
CA MET A 69 11.04 -9.78 -18.38
C MET A 69 9.69 -10.50 -18.56
N MET A 70 8.87 -10.55 -17.52
CA MET A 70 7.53 -11.15 -17.58
C MET A 70 6.48 -10.21 -18.17
N VAL A 71 6.78 -8.90 -18.21
CA VAL A 71 5.92 -7.84 -18.76
C VAL A 71 6.78 -6.85 -19.57
N PRO A 72 7.35 -7.28 -20.71
CA PRO A 72 8.33 -6.50 -21.47
C PRO A 72 7.79 -5.15 -21.95
N GLU A 73 6.47 -4.98 -22.05
CA GLU A 73 5.80 -3.72 -22.38
C GLU A 73 6.13 -2.61 -21.38
N LEU A 74 6.23 -2.94 -20.08
CA LEU A 74 6.53 -1.97 -19.03
C LEU A 74 7.98 -1.47 -19.08
N SER A 75 8.90 -2.26 -19.62
CA SER A 75 10.30 -1.84 -19.79
C SER A 75 10.42 -0.58 -20.67
N LYS A 76 9.44 -0.35 -21.57
CA LYS A 76 9.41 0.81 -22.45
C LYS A 76 9.15 2.12 -21.71
N LEU A 77 8.60 2.07 -20.49
CA LEU A 77 8.30 3.26 -19.69
C LEU A 77 9.56 3.92 -19.12
N GLN A 78 10.71 3.25 -19.13
CA GLN A 78 11.97 3.80 -18.67
C GLN A 78 12.26 5.18 -19.31
N GLY A 79 12.47 6.20 -18.47
CA GLY A 79 12.68 7.59 -18.91
C GLY A 79 11.40 8.39 -19.17
N ALA A 80 10.21 7.80 -19.02
CA ALA A 80 8.94 8.50 -19.14
C ALA A 80 8.81 9.61 -18.09
N LYS A 81 8.11 10.67 -18.49
CA LYS A 81 7.74 11.79 -17.62
C LYS A 81 6.24 11.94 -17.60
N LEU A 82 5.67 11.94 -16.40
CA LEU A 82 4.25 12.15 -16.15
C LEU A 82 4.08 13.41 -15.29
N GLY A 83 3.52 14.46 -15.88
CA GLY A 83 3.18 15.69 -15.21
C GLY A 83 1.70 15.78 -14.93
N PHE A 84 1.34 16.39 -13.81
CA PHE A 84 -0.01 16.79 -13.44
C PHE A 84 -0.02 18.27 -13.11
N ASP A 85 -0.92 19.04 -13.70
CA ASP A 85 -1.29 20.37 -13.24
C ASP A 85 -2.67 20.28 -12.60
N TYR A 86 -2.81 20.72 -11.35
CA TYR A 86 -4.05 20.52 -10.59
C TYR A 86 -4.65 21.80 -10.02
N LYS A 87 -5.96 21.72 -9.78
CA LYS A 87 -6.79 22.69 -9.08
C LYS A 87 -7.62 21.94 -8.05
N LEU A 88 -7.45 22.28 -6.78
CA LEU A 88 -8.12 21.65 -5.64
C LEU A 88 -9.08 22.64 -4.98
N ASN A 89 -10.34 22.25 -4.81
CA ASN A 89 -11.31 22.92 -3.95
C ASN A 89 -11.96 21.84 -3.07
N ALA A 90 -11.27 21.46 -1.99
CA ALA A 90 -11.72 20.42 -1.08
C ALA A 90 -13.06 20.76 -0.38
N PRO A 91 -13.33 22.02 0.04
CA PRO A 91 -14.64 22.37 0.60
C PRO A 91 -15.82 22.17 -0.38
N ALA A 92 -15.58 22.33 -1.68
CA ALA A 92 -16.58 22.04 -2.71
C ALA A 92 -16.63 20.56 -3.11
N GLY A 93 -15.75 19.72 -2.56
CA GLY A 93 -15.59 18.32 -2.94
C GLY A 93 -15.12 18.16 -4.40
N GLN A 94 -14.26 19.06 -4.87
CA GLN A 94 -13.88 19.14 -6.28
C GLN A 94 -12.37 19.23 -6.48
N MET A 95 -11.87 18.51 -7.49
CA MET A 95 -10.51 18.62 -7.99
C MET A 95 -10.51 18.45 -9.51
N ALA A 96 -9.59 19.14 -10.19
CA ALA A 96 -9.29 18.93 -11.60
C ALA A 96 -7.79 18.74 -11.75
N MET A 97 -7.39 17.80 -12.59
CA MET A 97 -6.02 17.43 -12.87
C MET A 97 -5.88 17.28 -14.38
N GLN A 98 -5.03 18.11 -14.98
CA GLN A 98 -4.58 17.89 -16.34
C GLN A 98 -3.31 17.03 -16.27
N TRP A 99 -3.34 15.85 -16.86
CA TRP A 99 -2.16 15.00 -16.96
C TRP A 99 -1.50 15.17 -18.32
N LYS A 100 -0.17 15.10 -18.34
CA LYS A 100 0.64 15.09 -19.55
C LYS A 100 1.74 14.06 -19.42
N ILE A 101 1.87 13.20 -20.42
CA ILE A 101 2.90 12.18 -20.49
C ILE A 101 3.69 12.31 -21.78
N ASN A 102 5.01 12.33 -21.64
CA ASN A 102 5.94 12.21 -22.75
C ASN A 102 6.50 10.79 -22.78
N TYR A 103 6.23 10.07 -23.87
CA TYR A 103 6.60 8.68 -24.06
C TYR A 103 7.06 8.46 -25.51
N GLN A 104 8.26 7.91 -25.70
CA GLN A 104 8.86 7.64 -27.01
C GLN A 104 8.81 8.81 -28.01
N GLY A 105 9.00 10.05 -27.52
CA GLY A 105 8.97 11.26 -28.35
C GLY A 105 7.57 11.74 -28.73
N LYS A 106 6.51 11.05 -28.31
CA LYS A 106 5.11 11.48 -28.41
C LYS A 106 4.66 12.10 -27.09
N SER A 107 3.69 13.01 -27.17
CA SER A 107 3.06 13.63 -25.99
C SER A 107 1.57 13.29 -26.01
N TYR A 108 1.07 12.80 -24.88
CA TYR A 108 -0.34 12.58 -24.64
C TYR A 108 -0.78 13.45 -23.47
N GLN A 109 -2.03 13.87 -23.47
CA GLN A 109 -2.61 14.66 -22.40
C GLN A 109 -4.12 14.39 -22.30
N GLY A 110 -4.67 14.64 -21.14
CA GLY A 110 -6.09 14.58 -20.87
C GLY A 110 -6.40 15.17 -19.51
N ASP A 111 -7.67 15.12 -19.13
CA ASP A 111 -8.14 15.70 -17.88
C ASP A 111 -8.79 14.61 -17.01
N ILE A 112 -8.56 14.71 -15.71
CA ILE A 112 -9.20 13.92 -14.65
C ILE A 112 -9.85 14.90 -13.68
N TYR A 113 -11.07 14.62 -13.27
CA TYR A 113 -11.81 15.40 -12.30
C TYR A 113 -12.27 14.48 -11.17
N LEU A 114 -12.21 14.98 -9.95
CA LEU A 114 -12.87 14.37 -8.80
C LEU A 114 -14.00 15.30 -8.38
N ALA A 115 -15.20 14.74 -8.18
CA ALA A 115 -16.40 15.50 -7.83
C ALA A 115 -17.32 14.68 -6.92
N GLY A 116 -17.23 14.91 -5.61
CA GLY A 116 -17.90 14.07 -4.62
C GLY A 116 -17.39 12.62 -4.71
N SER A 117 -18.29 11.68 -4.99
CA SER A 117 -17.97 10.26 -5.19
C SER A 117 -17.43 9.93 -6.58
N LYS A 118 -17.47 10.87 -7.53
CA LYS A 118 -17.19 10.57 -8.94
C LYS A 118 -15.75 10.84 -9.32
N VAL A 119 -15.15 9.88 -10.01
CA VAL A 119 -13.93 10.08 -10.82
C VAL A 119 -14.37 10.23 -12.26
N ILE A 120 -14.01 11.34 -12.89
CA ILE A 120 -14.37 11.66 -14.28
C ILE A 120 -13.07 11.81 -15.06
N PHE A 121 -12.95 11.18 -16.22
CA PHE A 121 -11.77 11.29 -17.06
C PHE A 121 -12.15 11.48 -18.52
N THR A 122 -11.29 12.18 -19.28
CA THR A 122 -11.48 12.29 -20.72
C THR A 122 -11.10 10.99 -21.41
N LYS A 123 -11.76 10.66 -22.52
CA LYS A 123 -11.43 9.48 -23.33
C LYS A 123 -9.99 9.46 -23.89
N ASP A 124 -9.25 10.56 -23.77
CA ASP A 124 -7.85 10.67 -24.19
C ASP A 124 -6.93 9.68 -23.46
N VAL A 125 -7.29 9.24 -22.25
CA VAL A 125 -6.52 8.23 -21.50
C VAL A 125 -6.28 6.97 -22.33
N PHE A 126 -7.28 6.54 -23.10
CA PHE A 126 -7.19 5.34 -23.92
C PHE A 126 -6.27 5.47 -25.13
N LYS A 127 -6.01 6.69 -25.63
CA LYS A 127 -5.06 6.89 -26.74
C LYS A 127 -3.66 6.44 -26.34
N MET A 128 -3.31 6.71 -25.09
CA MET A 128 -2.03 6.31 -24.51
C MET A 128 -2.00 4.81 -24.20
N VAL A 129 -3.06 4.26 -23.61
CA VAL A 129 -3.11 2.82 -23.30
C VAL A 129 -2.96 1.99 -24.58
N LYS A 130 -3.64 2.33 -25.68
CA LYS A 130 -3.46 1.66 -26.99
C LYS A 130 -2.03 1.73 -27.54
N GLU A 131 -1.25 2.74 -27.18
CA GLU A 131 0.15 2.84 -27.61
C GLU A 131 1.08 1.97 -26.74
N ILE A 132 0.84 1.94 -25.43
CA ILE A 132 1.62 1.14 -24.48
C ILE A 132 1.33 -0.35 -24.67
N ASP A 133 0.04 -0.68 -24.78
CA ASP A 133 -0.48 -2.02 -25.02
C ASP A 133 -1.46 -2.00 -26.21
N PRO A 134 -0.97 -2.29 -27.43
CA PRO A 134 -1.81 -2.41 -28.61
C PRO A 134 -2.83 -3.56 -28.55
N THR A 135 -2.67 -4.49 -27.61
CA THR A 135 -3.55 -5.65 -27.44
C THR A 135 -4.68 -5.39 -26.45
N ALA A 136 -4.66 -4.26 -25.75
CA ALA A 136 -5.70 -3.86 -24.82
C ALA A 136 -7.07 -3.78 -25.52
N ASP A 137 -8.04 -4.53 -24.98
CA ASP A 137 -9.42 -4.53 -25.45
C ASP A 137 -10.12 -3.22 -25.05
N ILE A 138 -9.89 -2.20 -25.88
CA ILE A 138 -10.39 -0.84 -25.64
C ILE A 138 -11.44 -0.52 -26.70
N PRO A 139 -12.64 -0.07 -26.29
CA PRO A 139 -13.72 0.32 -27.21
C PRO A 139 -13.26 1.33 -28.27
N ASP A 140 -14.00 1.41 -29.38
CA ASP A 140 -13.71 2.41 -30.41
C ASP A 140 -13.87 3.83 -29.84
N LEU A 141 -12.78 4.59 -29.83
CA LEU A 141 -12.71 5.95 -29.28
C LEU A 141 -13.64 6.95 -29.99
N ASN A 142 -14.05 6.63 -31.22
CA ASN A 142 -15.03 7.44 -31.96
C ASN A 142 -16.45 7.23 -31.44
N THR A 143 -16.72 6.07 -30.83
CA THR A 143 -18.03 5.72 -30.26
C THR A 143 -18.18 6.18 -28.82
N LEU A 144 -17.05 6.40 -28.12
CA LEU A 144 -17.06 6.85 -26.74
C LEU A 144 -17.37 8.36 -26.62
N PRO A 145 -18.19 8.77 -25.62
CA PRO A 145 -18.40 10.17 -25.31
C PRO A 145 -17.12 10.83 -24.77
N GLN A 146 -17.15 12.15 -24.61
CA GLN A 146 -15.97 12.90 -24.17
C GLN A 146 -15.53 12.50 -22.75
N TYR A 147 -16.51 12.32 -21.85
CA TYR A 147 -16.25 11.98 -20.46
C TYR A 147 -16.65 10.55 -20.17
N LEU A 148 -15.84 9.89 -19.36
CA LEU A 148 -16.17 8.63 -18.73
C LEU A 148 -16.10 8.84 -17.23
N TYR A 149 -16.92 8.14 -16.47
CA TYR A 149 -16.89 8.28 -15.02
C TYR A 149 -17.12 6.96 -14.30
N VAL A 150 -16.60 6.89 -13.07
CA VAL A 150 -16.93 5.87 -12.08
C VAL A 150 -17.53 6.60 -10.88
N ASP A 151 -18.59 6.04 -10.30
CA ASP A 151 -19.21 6.57 -9.09
C ASP A 151 -18.90 5.63 -7.92
N GLU A 152 -17.95 6.05 -7.08
CA GLU A 152 -17.49 5.28 -5.92
C GLU A 152 -17.90 6.01 -4.63
N PRO A 153 -18.98 5.57 -3.95
CA PRO A 153 -19.48 6.24 -2.75
C PRO A 153 -18.41 6.43 -1.67
N GLU A 154 -17.46 5.50 -1.55
CA GLU A 154 -16.36 5.55 -0.59
C GLU A 154 -15.43 6.76 -0.80
N LEU A 155 -15.29 7.27 -2.04
CA LEU A 155 -14.46 8.44 -2.32
C LEU A 155 -15.00 9.72 -1.68
N THR A 156 -16.25 9.76 -1.24
CA THR A 156 -16.77 10.90 -0.47
C THR A 156 -15.99 11.13 0.83
N GLN A 157 -15.42 10.05 1.39
CA GLN A 157 -14.61 10.11 2.61
C GLN A 157 -13.29 10.86 2.39
N LEU A 158 -12.75 10.88 1.17
CA LEU A 158 -11.53 11.61 0.85
C LEU A 158 -11.67 13.10 1.18
N TRP A 159 -12.81 13.71 0.87
CA TRP A 159 -13.10 15.13 1.15
C TRP A 159 -13.23 15.43 2.63
N SER A 160 -13.53 14.40 3.42
CA SER A 160 -13.62 14.45 4.88
C SER A 160 -12.31 14.05 5.55
N SER A 161 -11.26 13.76 4.79
CA SER A 161 -9.96 13.36 5.29
C SER A 161 -9.32 14.49 6.11
N PRO A 162 -8.73 14.18 7.28
CA PRO A 162 -7.93 15.14 8.04
C PRO A 162 -6.83 15.78 7.20
N TRP A 163 -6.34 15.13 6.15
CA TRP A 163 -5.26 15.68 5.31
C TRP A 163 -5.73 16.81 4.38
N LEU A 164 -7.04 16.91 4.10
CA LEU A 164 -7.64 18.01 3.37
C LEU A 164 -8.15 19.07 4.35
N GLY A 165 -7.64 20.30 4.20
CA GLY A 165 -7.49 21.29 5.28
C GLY A 165 -8.74 21.79 6.02
N ALA A 166 -9.95 21.32 5.68
CA ALA A 166 -11.18 21.65 6.37
C ALA A 166 -11.26 21.02 7.78
N LYS A 167 -10.85 19.75 7.95
CA LYS A 167 -10.94 19.06 9.25
C LYS A 167 -9.72 19.20 10.15
N ILE A 168 -8.56 19.60 9.62
CA ILE A 168 -7.35 19.79 10.45
C ILE A 168 -7.69 20.72 11.63
N LYS A 169 -8.39 21.84 11.36
CA LYS A 169 -8.75 22.82 12.40
C LYS A 169 -9.61 22.23 13.52
N ASP A 170 -10.44 21.25 13.21
CA ASP A 170 -11.35 20.60 14.17
C ASP A 170 -10.63 19.50 14.97
N ILE A 171 -9.62 18.88 14.38
CA ILE A 171 -8.79 17.83 15.00
C ILE A 171 -7.65 18.43 15.83
N LEU A 172 -7.25 19.68 15.54
CA LEU A 172 -6.20 20.37 16.28
C LEU A 172 -6.46 20.29 17.79
N PRO A 173 -7.58 20.75 18.40
CA PRO A 173 -7.79 20.67 19.85
C PRO A 173 -7.64 19.27 20.49
N LEU A 174 -7.92 18.21 19.73
CA LEU A 174 -7.82 16.84 20.18
C LEU A 174 -6.38 16.33 20.22
N GLN A 175 -5.57 16.63 19.20
CA GLN A 175 -4.18 16.13 19.08
C GLN A 175 -3.29 16.49 20.27
N ASN A 176 -3.68 17.51 21.01
CA ASN A 176 -2.81 18.16 21.99
C ASN A 176 -3.25 17.89 23.40
N GLU A 177 -4.54 17.65 23.59
CA GLU A 177 -4.96 16.95 24.79
C GLU A 177 -4.34 15.53 24.76
N LEU A 178 -4.31 14.87 23.59
CA LEU A 178 -3.58 13.61 23.42
C LEU A 178 -2.07 13.75 23.68
N MET A 179 -1.44 14.81 23.17
CA MET A 179 -0.02 15.08 23.46
C MET A 179 0.23 15.38 24.94
N ALA A 180 -0.60 16.21 25.56
CA ALA A 180 -0.49 16.52 26.98
C ALA A 180 -0.60 15.24 27.80
N PHE A 181 -1.60 14.39 27.50
CA PHE A 181 -1.75 13.07 28.10
C PHE A 181 -0.49 12.21 27.94
N ILE A 182 0.11 12.20 26.75
CA ILE A 182 1.35 11.46 26.51
C ILE A 182 2.51 12.00 27.34
N LEU A 183 2.71 13.32 27.33
CA LEU A 183 3.77 13.95 28.11
C LEU A 183 3.58 13.77 29.61
N GLU A 184 2.34 13.73 30.11
CA GLU A 184 2.05 13.44 31.51
C GLU A 184 2.58 12.04 31.89
N GLY A 185 2.29 11.01 31.09
CA GLY A 185 2.74 9.63 31.34
C GLY A 185 4.22 9.35 31.01
N MET A 186 4.90 10.18 30.23
CA MET A 186 6.32 9.97 29.91
C MET A 186 7.27 10.25 31.10
N PRO A 187 8.32 9.46 31.35
CA PRO A 187 9.35 9.81 32.33
C PRO A 187 10.07 11.13 32.01
N ASN A 188 10.30 11.97 33.03
CA ASN A 188 10.96 13.27 32.86
C ASN A 188 12.37 13.16 32.24
N GLU A 189 13.08 12.07 32.53
CA GLU A 189 14.45 11.82 32.03
C GLU A 189 14.54 11.68 30.50
N CYS A 190 13.41 11.46 29.82
CA CYS A 190 13.37 11.37 28.35
C CYS A 190 13.45 12.73 27.67
N ILE A 191 13.28 13.82 28.43
CA ILE A 191 13.31 15.20 27.93
C ILE A 191 14.44 15.92 28.64
N SER A 192 15.31 16.53 27.86
CA SER A 192 16.47 17.26 28.36
C SER A 192 16.54 18.65 27.76
N ASN A 193 17.11 19.55 28.55
CA ASN A 193 17.30 20.92 28.19
C ASN A 193 18.74 21.12 27.73
N SER A 194 18.95 21.53 26.47
CA SER A 194 20.29 21.69 25.88
C SER A 194 20.45 23.12 25.35
N GLY A 195 20.74 24.05 26.25
CA GLY A 195 20.97 25.46 25.91
C GLY A 195 19.72 26.11 25.33
N ASN A 196 19.72 26.40 24.02
CA ASN A 196 18.59 27.02 23.33
C ASN A 196 17.56 26.02 22.78
N ASN A 197 17.83 24.71 22.93
CA ASN A 197 16.98 23.65 22.39
C ASN A 197 16.41 22.77 23.51
N LEU A 198 15.29 22.12 23.21
CA LEU A 198 14.79 20.96 23.94
C LEU A 198 15.09 19.70 23.14
N ARG A 199 15.53 18.66 23.84
CA ARG A 199 15.90 17.40 23.23
C ARG A 199 15.19 16.24 23.90
N ILE A 200 14.52 15.44 23.09
CA ILE A 200 14.04 14.11 23.41
C ILE A 200 15.07 13.13 22.87
N SER A 201 15.55 12.22 23.70
CA SER A 201 16.46 11.15 23.29
C SER A 201 16.09 9.88 24.02
N ILE A 202 15.52 8.94 23.27
CA ILE A 202 14.89 7.73 23.80
C ILE A 202 15.58 6.52 23.17
N ASN A 203 16.26 5.73 23.99
CA ASN A 203 16.71 4.38 23.63
C ASN A 203 15.63 3.34 23.94
N GLN A 204 15.87 2.07 23.60
CA GLN A 204 14.91 0.98 23.83
C GLN A 204 14.37 0.88 25.27
N LYS A 205 15.22 1.04 26.29
CA LYS A 205 14.80 0.95 27.69
C LYS A 205 13.93 2.14 28.10
N GLN A 206 14.35 3.35 27.70
CA GLN A 206 13.57 4.56 27.94
C GLN A 206 12.23 4.52 27.20
N PHE A 207 12.18 3.91 26.01
CA PHE A 207 10.95 3.74 25.24
C PHE A 207 9.97 2.83 25.97
N ALA A 208 10.43 1.69 26.48
CA ALA A 208 9.61 0.80 27.28
C ALA A 208 9.11 1.49 28.57
N ALA A 209 9.95 2.31 29.20
CA ALA A 209 9.54 3.12 30.35
C ALA A 209 8.49 4.20 29.98
N CYS A 210 8.60 4.83 28.80
CA CYS A 210 7.57 5.74 28.29
C CYS A 210 6.24 5.02 28.09
N LEU A 211 6.25 3.87 27.42
CA LEU A 211 5.04 3.09 27.19
C LEU A 211 4.42 2.59 28.52
N ALA A 212 5.24 2.15 29.48
CA ALA A 212 4.76 1.74 30.80
C ALA A 212 4.04 2.90 31.52
N GLY A 213 4.66 4.09 31.53
CA GLY A 213 4.04 5.27 32.15
C GLY A 213 2.77 5.72 31.44
N LEU A 214 2.65 5.51 30.12
CA LEU A 214 1.39 5.74 29.41
C LEU A 214 0.29 4.74 29.78
N VAL A 215 0.64 3.47 29.96
CA VAL A 215 -0.31 2.44 30.42
C VAL A 215 -0.79 2.79 31.83
N GLU A 216 0.11 3.12 32.75
CA GLU A 216 -0.25 3.57 34.11
C GLU A 216 -1.15 4.82 34.09
N LYS A 217 -0.87 5.78 33.19
CA LYS A 217 -1.71 6.96 33.01
C LYS A 217 -3.09 6.63 32.44
N ALA A 218 -3.18 5.70 31.49
CA ALA A 218 -4.44 5.23 30.93
C ALA A 218 -5.27 4.45 31.96
N GLU A 219 -4.63 3.67 32.84
CA GLU A 219 -5.31 2.93 33.91
C GLU A 219 -5.79 3.86 35.05
N SER A 220 -5.07 4.93 35.34
CA SER A 220 -5.46 5.95 36.34
C SER A 220 -6.52 6.93 35.83
N GLU A 221 -6.52 7.25 34.55
CA GLU A 221 -7.51 8.14 33.90
C GLU A 221 -8.22 7.48 32.72
N PRO A 222 -8.91 6.34 32.93
CA PRO A 222 -9.46 5.52 31.84
C PRO A 222 -10.52 6.25 31.01
N GLU A 223 -11.34 7.09 31.65
CA GLU A 223 -12.36 7.88 30.95
C GLU A 223 -11.76 8.94 30.03
N ARG A 224 -10.71 9.64 30.49
CA ARG A 224 -10.03 10.67 29.68
C ARG A 224 -9.28 10.02 28.53
N PHE A 225 -8.56 8.93 28.79
CA PHE A 225 -7.86 8.20 27.75
C PHE A 225 -8.82 7.63 26.69
N ALA A 226 -9.90 6.96 27.13
CA ALA A 226 -10.87 6.39 26.20
C ALA A 226 -11.60 7.45 25.38
N ASP A 227 -11.95 8.60 25.99
CA ASP A 227 -12.53 9.75 25.28
C ASP A 227 -11.58 10.29 24.20
N LEU A 228 -10.32 10.53 24.54
CA LEU A 228 -9.31 11.02 23.61
C LEU A 228 -9.07 10.08 22.43
N MET A 229 -8.89 8.80 22.73
CA MET A 229 -8.66 7.79 21.69
C MET A 229 -9.89 7.58 20.82
N ALA A 230 -11.10 7.57 21.39
CA ALA A 230 -12.33 7.44 20.61
C ALA A 230 -12.55 8.64 19.69
N LYS A 231 -12.34 9.87 20.18
CA LYS A 231 -12.35 11.07 19.32
C LYS A 231 -11.32 10.98 18.21
N TYR A 232 -10.12 10.46 18.50
CA TYR A 232 -9.04 10.39 17.52
C TYR A 232 -9.35 9.38 16.43
N ILE A 233 -9.74 8.17 16.81
CA ILE A 233 -10.11 7.10 15.88
C ILE A 233 -11.28 7.52 15.00
N THR A 234 -12.34 8.07 15.58
CA THR A 234 -13.52 8.54 14.81
C THR A 234 -13.24 9.76 13.94
N SER A 235 -12.19 10.54 14.24
CA SER A 235 -11.72 11.62 13.36
C SER A 235 -10.99 11.10 12.13
N LEU A 236 -10.31 9.94 12.24
CA LEU A 236 -9.63 9.26 11.14
C LEU A 236 -10.62 8.43 10.30
N ASP A 237 -11.60 7.82 10.96
CA ASP A 237 -12.61 6.96 10.36
C ASP A 237 -14.00 7.36 10.85
N ALA A 238 -14.68 8.17 10.05
CA ALA A 238 -16.01 8.69 10.37
C ALA A 238 -17.12 7.61 10.33
N THR A 239 -16.81 6.38 9.91
CA THR A 239 -17.78 5.28 9.91
C THR A 239 -17.93 4.61 11.28
N GLN A 240 -16.97 4.81 12.18
CA GLN A 240 -16.99 4.22 13.52
C GLN A 240 -17.87 5.01 14.48
N SER A 241 -18.56 4.29 15.36
CA SER A 241 -19.33 4.88 16.45
C SER A 241 -18.40 5.27 17.60
N TYR A 242 -18.41 6.56 17.98
CA TYR A 242 -17.66 7.06 19.12
C TYR A 242 -17.98 6.30 20.41
N ASP A 243 -19.27 6.04 20.68
CA ASP A 243 -19.69 5.36 21.91
C ASP A 243 -19.22 3.90 21.94
N GLU A 244 -19.25 3.20 20.80
CA GLU A 244 -18.76 1.82 20.70
C GLU A 244 -17.24 1.77 20.93
N VAL A 245 -16.48 2.59 20.18
CA VAL A 245 -15.02 2.66 20.32
C VAL A 245 -14.62 3.02 21.75
N LYS A 246 -15.29 4.00 22.37
CA LYS A 246 -15.01 4.40 23.75
C LYS A 246 -15.28 3.26 24.74
N ASN A 247 -16.41 2.57 24.60
CA ASN A 247 -16.79 1.46 25.48
C ASN A 247 -15.84 0.27 25.34
N ASP A 248 -15.41 -0.04 24.11
CA ASP A 248 -14.42 -1.08 23.84
C ASP A 248 -13.10 -0.77 24.53
N ILE A 249 -12.60 0.46 24.40
CA ILE A 249 -11.37 0.91 25.06
C ILE A 249 -11.49 0.84 26.59
N LEU A 250 -12.61 1.29 27.15
CA LEU A 250 -12.86 1.22 28.60
C LEU A 250 -12.92 -0.22 29.12
N THR A 251 -13.54 -1.13 28.37
CA THR A 251 -13.60 -2.56 28.69
C THR A 251 -12.20 -3.16 28.67
N ASP A 252 -11.42 -2.78 27.66
CA ASP A 252 -10.04 -3.19 27.50
C ASP A 252 -9.12 -2.70 28.62
N ILE A 253 -9.28 -1.48 29.13
CA ILE A 253 -8.44 -0.99 30.25
C ILE A 253 -8.78 -1.73 31.55
N LYS A 254 -10.04 -2.14 31.74
CA LYS A 254 -10.52 -2.79 32.96
C LYS A 254 -10.29 -4.31 33.00
N SER A 255 -9.82 -4.92 31.92
CA SER A 255 -9.58 -6.37 31.88
C SER A 255 -8.38 -6.74 32.76
N GLU A 256 -8.57 -7.65 33.72
CA GLU A 256 -7.52 -8.14 34.65
C GLU A 256 -6.34 -8.87 33.95
N ASP A 257 -6.44 -9.13 32.65
CA ASP A 257 -5.43 -9.81 31.82
C ASP A 257 -4.30 -8.89 31.28
N SER A 258 -4.10 -7.67 31.81
CA SER A 258 -3.07 -6.75 31.32
C SER A 258 -1.66 -7.07 31.88
N GLU A 259 -1.03 -8.13 31.39
CA GLU A 259 0.40 -8.42 31.66
C GLU A 259 1.38 -7.30 31.18
N ILE A 260 0.89 -6.22 30.54
CA ILE A 260 1.69 -5.18 29.88
C ILE A 260 1.80 -3.89 30.72
N SER A 261 1.83 -4.00 32.06
CA SER A 261 1.89 -2.83 32.95
C SER A 261 3.32 -2.42 33.34
N SER A 262 4.34 -3.24 33.10
CA SER A 262 5.73 -2.94 33.45
C SER A 262 6.63 -2.72 32.24
N ALA A 263 7.65 -1.87 32.41
CA ALA A 263 8.66 -1.61 31.38
C ALA A 263 9.41 -2.91 30.98
N ASP A 264 9.64 -3.83 31.92
CA ASP A 264 10.30 -5.11 31.64
C ASP A 264 9.42 -6.02 30.78
N ASN A 265 8.11 -6.08 31.04
CA ASN A 265 7.18 -6.86 30.22
C ASN A 265 7.03 -6.26 28.81
N ILE A 266 7.10 -4.93 28.70
CA ILE A 266 7.11 -4.24 27.41
C ILE A 266 8.39 -4.55 26.63
N LEU A 267 9.56 -4.52 27.29
CA LEU A 267 10.83 -4.91 26.66
C LEU A 267 10.76 -6.36 26.15
N LYS A 268 10.26 -7.27 26.98
CA LYS A 268 10.07 -8.66 26.59
C LYS A 268 9.13 -8.80 25.39
N SER A 269 8.02 -8.06 25.39
CA SER A 269 7.07 -8.05 24.26
C SER A 269 7.70 -7.51 22.98
N MET A 270 8.57 -6.49 23.07
CA MET A 270 9.33 -5.98 21.93
C MET A 270 10.33 -7.00 21.40
N GLU A 271 11.04 -7.70 22.29
CA GLU A 271 11.98 -8.76 21.93
C GLU A 271 11.27 -9.95 21.25
N GLU A 272 10.13 -10.37 21.81
CA GLU A 272 9.26 -11.41 21.23
C GLU A 272 8.69 -11.01 19.86
N ALA A 273 8.45 -9.71 19.65
CA ALA A 273 8.05 -9.15 18.35
C ALA A 273 9.23 -8.91 17.39
N GLY A 274 10.48 -9.14 17.83
CA GLY A 274 11.67 -8.86 17.04
C GLY A 274 11.95 -7.37 16.80
N ILE A 275 11.39 -6.47 17.61
CA ILE A 275 11.53 -5.02 17.45
C ILE A 275 12.62 -4.48 18.38
N GLU A 276 13.64 -3.85 17.81
CA GLU A 276 14.71 -3.18 18.57
C GLU A 276 14.78 -1.69 18.19
N LEU A 277 14.40 -0.81 19.11
CA LEU A 277 14.62 0.63 18.95
C LEU A 277 16.08 0.98 19.23
N LYS A 278 16.83 1.41 18.22
CA LYS A 278 18.20 1.92 18.40
C LYS A 278 18.19 3.29 19.05
N ASN A 279 17.39 4.21 18.50
CA ASN A 279 17.17 5.53 19.06
C ASN A 279 15.95 6.20 18.42
N LEU A 280 15.27 7.01 19.21
CA LEU A 280 14.34 8.05 18.79
C LEU A 280 14.89 9.37 19.36
N ASP A 281 15.36 10.25 18.49
CA ASP A 281 15.85 11.57 18.85
C ASP A 281 14.96 12.64 18.22
N PHE A 282 14.58 13.64 19.02
CA PHE A 282 13.94 14.86 18.54
C PHE A 282 14.61 16.06 19.21
N ASP A 283 15.21 16.92 18.42
CA ASP A 283 15.85 18.16 18.85
C ASP A 283 15.12 19.34 18.22
N THR A 284 14.68 20.30 19.03
CA THR A 284 13.87 21.44 18.57
C THR A 284 14.23 22.72 19.33
N PRO A 285 14.26 23.90 18.68
CA PRO A 285 14.58 25.15 19.36
C PRO A 285 13.45 25.55 20.30
N LYS A 286 13.80 26.21 21.41
CA LYS A 286 12.81 26.80 22.33
C LYS A 286 12.07 28.00 21.76
N GLY A 287 12.69 28.68 20.79
CA GLY A 287 12.11 29.81 20.07
C GLY A 287 11.28 29.37 18.86
N GLN A 288 10.60 30.33 18.23
CA GLN A 288 9.79 30.07 17.03
C GLN A 288 10.61 29.77 15.76
N ASN A 289 11.90 30.08 15.77
CA ASN A 289 12.83 29.91 14.66
C ASN A 289 14.01 29.05 15.09
N GLY A 290 14.62 28.39 14.12
CA GLY A 290 15.82 27.58 14.31
C GLY A 290 15.72 26.22 13.66
N SER A 291 16.76 25.41 13.87
CA SER A 291 16.88 24.07 13.30
C SER A 291 16.25 23.03 14.23
N SER A 292 15.40 22.17 13.69
CA SER A 292 14.94 20.95 14.35
C SER A 292 15.45 19.72 13.63
N LYS A 293 15.68 18.64 14.36
CA LYS A 293 16.09 17.35 13.82
C LYS A 293 15.28 16.23 14.47
N PHE A 294 14.72 15.35 13.65
CA PHE A 294 14.08 14.11 14.08
C PHE A 294 14.84 12.91 13.52
N ILE A 295 15.06 11.90 14.35
CA ILE A 295 15.69 10.63 13.96
C ILE A 295 14.90 9.49 14.61
N LEU A 296 14.48 8.51 13.82
CA LEU A 296 13.97 7.23 14.28
C LEU A 296 14.78 6.12 13.63
N ASN A 297 15.40 5.26 14.44
CA ASN A 297 16.11 4.08 13.95
C ASN A 297 15.56 2.83 14.66
N LEU A 298 14.89 1.97 13.89
CA LEU A 298 14.39 0.68 14.32
C LEU A 298 15.15 -0.42 13.59
N ASN A 299 15.48 -1.49 14.31
CA ASN A 299 15.98 -2.73 13.76
C ASN A 299 14.93 -3.83 13.97
N ILE A 300 14.70 -4.63 12.94
CA ILE A 300 13.80 -5.78 12.97
C ILE A 300 14.68 -7.02 13.00
N LYS A 301 14.46 -7.89 13.98
CA LYS A 301 15.21 -9.13 14.20
C LYS A 301 14.32 -10.34 13.91
N ASP A 302 14.96 -11.39 13.41
CA ASP A 302 14.38 -12.72 13.43
C ASP A 302 14.28 -13.21 14.89
N THR A 303 13.09 -13.66 15.29
CA THR A 303 12.80 -14.06 16.67
C THR A 303 13.46 -15.39 17.06
N ASN A 304 13.79 -16.24 16.09
CA ASN A 304 14.47 -17.52 16.33
C ASN A 304 15.99 -17.36 16.37
N THR A 305 16.56 -16.53 15.50
CA THR A 305 18.02 -16.40 15.34
C THR A 305 18.61 -15.11 15.95
N ALA A 306 17.77 -14.18 16.41
CA ALA A 306 18.13 -12.84 16.88
C ALA A 306 18.94 -11.99 15.87
N SER A 307 19.05 -12.44 14.62
CA SER A 307 19.76 -11.74 13.54
C SER A 307 18.91 -10.60 12.99
N SER A 308 19.52 -9.47 12.64
CA SER A 308 18.83 -8.40 11.91
C SER A 308 18.31 -8.92 10.57
N ILE A 309 17.03 -8.73 10.33
CA ILE A 309 16.33 -9.01 9.07
C ILE A 309 15.72 -7.74 8.48
N GLY A 310 15.81 -6.60 9.16
CA GLY A 310 15.34 -5.36 8.60
C GLY A 310 15.71 -4.14 9.42
N GLU A 311 15.56 -2.98 8.82
CA GLU A 311 15.89 -1.70 9.40
C GLU A 311 14.90 -0.64 8.87
N ILE A 312 14.42 0.22 9.76
CA ILE A 312 13.64 1.42 9.41
C ILE A 312 14.41 2.60 9.96
N LYS A 313 14.84 3.50 9.06
CA LYS A 313 15.48 4.77 9.40
C LYS A 313 14.63 5.91 8.87
N VAL A 314 14.34 6.86 9.75
CA VAL A 314 13.69 8.12 9.38
C VAL A 314 14.55 9.25 9.90
N THR A 315 14.96 10.16 9.04
CA THR A 315 15.63 11.40 9.42
C THR A 315 14.88 12.57 8.80
N VAL A 316 14.58 13.58 9.62
CA VAL A 316 14.04 14.85 9.15
C VAL A 316 14.89 15.97 9.74
N ASP A 317 15.54 16.73 8.88
CA ASP A 317 16.28 17.93 9.24
C ASP A 317 15.52 19.13 8.70
N GLN A 318 15.18 20.10 9.54
CA GLN A 318 14.41 21.26 9.10
C GLN A 318 14.86 22.55 9.78
N VAL A 319 14.69 23.66 9.10
CA VAL A 319 14.96 25.01 9.61
C VAL A 319 13.73 25.87 9.39
N LYS A 320 13.25 26.46 10.47
CA LYS A 320 12.18 27.44 10.44
C LYS A 320 12.72 28.86 10.56
N SER A 321 12.30 29.73 9.66
CA SER A 321 12.62 31.16 9.63
C SER A 321 11.37 31.97 9.29
N GLY A 322 10.74 32.53 10.32
CA GLY A 322 9.43 33.16 10.22
C GLY A 322 8.37 32.16 9.76
N ASN A 323 7.68 32.49 8.67
CA ASN A 323 6.63 31.66 8.09
C ASN A 323 7.15 30.59 7.12
N GLN A 324 8.47 30.46 6.97
CA GLN A 324 9.09 29.53 6.04
C GLN A 324 9.75 28.38 6.79
N ILE A 325 9.52 27.16 6.31
CA ILE A 325 10.14 25.93 6.75
C ILE A 325 10.85 25.33 5.54
N LYS A 326 12.15 25.06 5.68
CA LYS A 326 12.91 24.30 4.69
C LYS A 326 13.51 23.09 5.35
N GLY A 327 13.51 21.97 4.67
CA GLY A 327 14.09 20.77 5.25
C GLY A 327 14.41 19.70 4.23
N ASN A 328 15.00 18.65 4.76
CA ASN A 328 15.31 17.42 4.10
C ASN A 328 14.66 16.27 4.88
N MET A 329 14.15 15.28 4.16
CA MET A 329 13.63 14.04 4.71
C MET A 329 14.35 12.86 4.06
N ASP A 330 14.73 11.87 4.85
CA ASP A 330 15.25 10.57 4.41
C ASP A 330 14.50 9.47 5.15
N PHE A 331 13.69 8.72 4.41
CA PHE A 331 12.97 7.54 4.88
C PHE A 331 13.54 6.32 4.17
N ASP A 332 14.25 5.45 4.90
CA ASP A 332 14.99 4.29 4.37
C ASP A 332 14.56 3.03 5.13
N VAL A 333 13.92 2.11 4.41
CA VAL A 333 13.43 0.84 4.92
C VAL A 333 14.12 -0.29 4.16
N LYS A 334 14.68 -1.24 4.90
CA LYS A 334 15.34 -2.44 4.35
C LYS A 334 14.83 -3.67 5.05
N PHE A 335 14.59 -4.75 4.34
CA PHE A 335 14.22 -6.02 4.93
C PHE A 335 14.65 -7.22 4.09
N ALA A 336 14.87 -8.35 4.76
CA ALA A 336 15.23 -9.63 4.20
C ALA A 336 14.03 -10.59 4.33
N VAL A 337 13.52 -11.06 3.20
CA VAL A 337 12.49 -12.10 3.08
C VAL A 337 13.20 -13.44 2.98
N LYS A 338 13.42 -14.09 4.13
CA LYS A 338 14.22 -15.32 4.24
C LYS A 338 13.69 -16.46 3.37
N GLU A 339 12.38 -16.68 3.37
CA GLU A 339 11.72 -17.76 2.59
C GLU A 339 12.03 -17.68 1.09
N GLN A 340 12.21 -16.46 0.57
CA GLN A 340 12.48 -16.20 -0.85
C GLN A 340 13.95 -15.86 -1.10
N ASN A 341 14.81 -15.89 -0.07
CA ASN A 341 16.21 -15.43 -0.11
C ASN A 341 16.35 -14.04 -0.75
N MET A 342 15.43 -13.14 -0.43
CA MET A 342 15.31 -11.84 -1.09
C MET A 342 15.58 -10.69 -0.13
N ASN A 343 16.29 -9.68 -0.59
CA ASN A 343 16.43 -8.40 0.11
C ASN A 343 15.60 -7.34 -0.63
N VAL A 344 14.80 -6.60 0.11
CA VAL A 344 13.96 -5.52 -0.41
C VAL A 344 14.33 -4.23 0.31
N SER A 345 14.43 -3.14 -0.43
CA SER A 345 14.60 -1.81 0.13
C SER A 345 13.63 -0.81 -0.51
N PHE A 346 13.11 0.08 0.33
CA PHE A 346 12.33 1.24 -0.06
C PHE A 346 13.01 2.47 0.52
N LYS A 347 13.28 3.47 -0.32
CA LYS A 347 13.86 4.73 0.12
C LYS A 347 13.13 5.91 -0.51
N LEU A 348 12.67 6.86 0.30
CA LEU A 348 12.16 8.16 -0.13
C LEU A 348 13.03 9.23 0.52
N ALA A 349 13.74 10.00 -0.29
CA ALA A 349 14.61 11.07 0.22
C ALA A 349 14.52 12.33 -0.64
N GLY A 350 14.57 13.50 -0.01
CA GLY A 350 14.40 14.75 -0.75
C GLY A 350 14.30 15.98 0.12
N ASP A 351 14.24 17.11 -0.57
CA ASP A 351 14.13 18.43 0.03
C ASP A 351 12.71 18.99 -0.11
N TYR A 352 12.31 19.82 0.85
CA TYR A 352 11.06 20.55 0.81
C TYR A 352 11.25 21.99 1.29
N ASP A 353 10.44 22.88 0.74
CA ASP A 353 10.34 24.29 1.12
C ASP A 353 8.86 24.65 1.18
N GLN A 354 8.41 25.05 2.36
CA GLN A 354 7.03 25.42 2.61
C GLN A 354 6.96 26.77 3.28
N SER A 355 6.04 27.59 2.80
CA SER A 355 5.57 28.80 3.46
C SER A 355 4.07 28.68 3.73
N GLN A 356 3.46 29.73 4.27
CA GLN A 356 2.01 29.78 4.39
C GLN A 356 1.28 29.70 3.04
N ARG A 357 1.85 30.17 1.92
CA ARG A 357 1.12 30.27 0.65
C ARG A 357 1.64 29.36 -0.44
N ASP A 358 2.90 28.98 -0.36
CA ASP A 358 3.60 28.26 -1.40
C ASP A 358 4.30 27.06 -0.76
N ALA A 359 4.27 25.91 -1.43
CA ALA A 359 5.06 24.74 -1.07
C ALA A 359 5.72 24.16 -2.32
N ALA A 360 6.91 23.62 -2.14
CA ALA A 360 7.63 22.91 -3.18
C ALA A 360 8.39 21.73 -2.56
N SER A 361 8.55 20.66 -3.34
CA SER A 361 9.34 19.51 -2.93
C SER A 361 10.08 18.89 -4.11
N ASP A 362 11.23 18.32 -3.84
CA ASP A 362 12.04 17.55 -4.79
C ASP A 362 12.50 16.26 -4.10
N PHE A 363 11.86 15.15 -4.43
CA PHE A 363 12.05 13.85 -3.80
C PHE A 363 12.47 12.79 -4.82
N THR A 364 13.28 11.84 -4.38
CA THR A 364 13.57 10.62 -5.11
C THR A 364 13.04 9.43 -4.32
N LEU A 365 12.19 8.63 -4.96
CA LEU A 365 11.77 7.31 -4.51
C LEU A 365 12.64 6.25 -5.19
N THR A 366 13.21 5.35 -4.40
CA THR A 366 13.94 4.17 -4.86
C THR A 366 13.33 2.91 -4.24
N ILE A 367 13.03 1.90 -5.05
CA ILE A 367 12.63 0.58 -4.59
C ILE A 367 13.55 -0.43 -5.26
N ASP A 368 14.18 -1.31 -4.49
CA ASP A 368 14.99 -2.41 -5.01
C ASP A 368 14.54 -3.71 -4.37
N ALA A 369 14.49 -4.78 -5.15
CA ALA A 369 14.35 -6.15 -4.68
C ALA A 369 15.40 -7.02 -5.36
N ALA A 370 16.17 -7.78 -4.58
CA ALA A 370 17.28 -8.58 -5.08
C ALA A 370 17.30 -9.97 -4.42
N GLN A 371 17.55 -11.00 -5.22
CA GLN A 371 17.78 -12.37 -4.76
C GLN A 371 19.26 -12.71 -4.96
N GLY A 372 20.03 -12.79 -3.87
CA GLY A 372 21.49 -12.85 -3.95
C GLY A 372 22.08 -11.64 -4.68
N SER A 373 22.81 -11.87 -5.79
CA SER A 373 23.37 -10.81 -6.65
C SER A 373 22.43 -10.36 -7.77
N THR A 374 21.29 -11.04 -7.96
CA THR A 374 20.36 -10.78 -9.06
C THR A 374 19.31 -9.75 -8.65
N LYS A 375 19.19 -8.66 -9.42
CA LYS A 375 18.09 -7.69 -9.25
C LYS A 375 16.79 -8.26 -9.82
N MET A 376 15.82 -8.47 -8.94
CA MET A 376 14.47 -8.93 -9.30
C MET A 376 13.57 -7.76 -9.68
N PHE A 377 13.74 -6.62 -9.02
CA PHE A 377 13.05 -5.37 -9.31
C PHE A 377 13.92 -4.19 -8.93
N ASN A 378 13.84 -3.10 -9.71
CA ASN A 378 14.41 -1.83 -9.33
C ASN A 378 13.62 -0.68 -9.94
N LEU A 379 13.17 0.25 -9.11
CA LEU A 379 12.41 1.44 -9.46
C LEU A 379 13.13 2.67 -8.91
N GLY A 380 13.28 3.70 -9.72
CA GLY A 380 13.80 5.01 -9.34
C GLY A 380 12.91 6.09 -9.97
N LEU A 381 12.35 6.94 -9.13
CA LEU A 381 11.35 7.94 -9.51
C LEU A 381 11.71 9.28 -8.86
N ASP A 382 11.98 10.30 -9.67
CA ASP A 382 12.05 11.68 -9.17
C ASP A 382 10.63 12.26 -9.14
N ILE A 383 10.34 13.03 -8.10
CA ILE A 383 9.04 13.61 -7.78
C ILE A 383 9.26 15.08 -7.45
N LEU A 384 8.95 15.95 -8.41
CA LEU A 384 8.99 17.39 -8.22
C LEU A 384 7.56 17.89 -8.03
N SER A 385 7.27 18.55 -6.91
CA SER A 385 5.96 19.13 -6.65
C SER A 385 6.03 20.62 -6.35
N LYS A 386 4.97 21.34 -6.74
CA LYS A 386 4.72 22.73 -6.38
C LYS A 386 3.25 22.91 -6.07
N ALA A 387 2.96 23.69 -5.05
CA ALA A 387 1.60 24.01 -4.65
C ALA A 387 1.52 25.47 -4.22
N LYS A 388 0.38 26.09 -4.48
CA LYS A 388 0.09 27.47 -4.09
C LYS A 388 -1.36 27.61 -3.68
N VAL A 389 -1.59 28.29 -2.55
CA VAL A 389 -2.93 28.65 -2.08
C VAL A 389 -3.64 29.52 -3.12
N ASP A 390 -4.83 29.10 -3.52
CA ASP A 390 -5.73 29.86 -4.37
C ASP A 390 -7.17 29.73 -3.83
N LYS A 391 -7.63 30.78 -3.12
CA LYS A 391 -8.96 30.77 -2.48
C LYS A 391 -10.11 30.89 -3.47
N ASN A 392 -9.83 31.34 -4.69
CA ASN A 392 -10.83 31.53 -5.74
C ASN A 392 -10.76 30.41 -6.80
N VAL A 393 -10.05 29.33 -6.48
CA VAL A 393 -9.86 28.21 -7.39
C VAL A 393 -11.20 27.60 -7.77
N ASN A 394 -11.42 27.51 -9.08
CA ASN A 394 -12.51 26.79 -9.68
C ASN A 394 -11.93 25.64 -10.52
N PRO A 395 -12.03 24.39 -10.04
CA PRO A 395 -11.62 23.21 -10.81
C PRO A 395 -12.34 23.06 -12.16
N ALA A 396 -13.51 23.70 -12.35
CA ALA A 396 -14.32 23.63 -13.56
C ALA A 396 -14.69 22.19 -13.95
N VAL A 397 -15.16 21.41 -12.95
CA VAL A 397 -15.66 20.05 -13.14
C VAL A 397 -16.79 20.04 -14.19
N PRO A 398 -16.76 19.13 -15.18
CA PRO A 398 -17.79 19.05 -16.21
C PRO A 398 -19.13 18.57 -15.64
N GLN A 399 -20.22 19.10 -16.19
CA GLN A 399 -21.56 18.59 -15.92
C GLN A 399 -21.83 17.37 -16.81
N LEU A 400 -22.03 16.22 -16.18
CA LEU A 400 -22.29 14.95 -16.87
C LEU A 400 -23.74 14.88 -17.37
N THR A 401 -23.91 14.55 -18.63
CA THR A 401 -25.20 14.30 -19.29
C THR A 401 -25.16 12.96 -20.02
N LYS A 402 -26.32 12.43 -20.40
CA LYS A 402 -26.40 11.14 -21.13
C LYS A 402 -25.69 11.19 -22.49
N GLU A 403 -25.57 12.38 -23.07
CA GLU A 403 -24.96 12.59 -24.39
C GLU A 403 -23.44 12.77 -24.33
N ASN A 404 -22.92 13.32 -23.22
CA ASN A 404 -21.50 13.68 -23.09
C ASN A 404 -20.70 12.75 -22.17
N SER A 405 -21.38 11.81 -21.50
CA SER A 405 -20.77 10.94 -20.50
C SER A 405 -21.28 9.51 -20.56
N LEU A 406 -20.42 8.59 -20.15
CA LEU A 406 -20.73 7.17 -19.99
C LEU A 406 -20.19 6.69 -18.63
N ASP A 407 -21.00 5.92 -17.92
CA ASP A 407 -20.56 5.21 -16.73
C ASP A 407 -19.64 4.05 -17.18
N PHE A 408 -18.40 4.07 -16.71
CA PHE A 408 -17.38 3.12 -17.11
C PHE A 408 -17.76 1.68 -16.76
N SER A 409 -18.54 1.46 -15.69
CA SER A 409 -19.06 0.14 -15.33
C SER A 409 -19.93 -0.49 -16.43
N GLN A 410 -20.53 0.32 -17.31
CA GLN A 410 -21.34 -0.17 -18.43
C GLN A 410 -20.50 -0.71 -19.59
N LEU A 411 -19.19 -0.41 -19.62
CA LEU A 411 -18.26 -0.98 -20.59
C LEU A 411 -17.73 -2.35 -20.16
N THR A 412 -17.95 -2.74 -18.90
CA THR A 412 -17.52 -4.02 -18.33
C THR A 412 -18.76 -4.89 -18.07
N ASN A 413 -18.92 -6.03 -18.75
CA ASN A 413 -20.03 -6.94 -18.42
C ASN A 413 -19.83 -7.49 -17.01
N GLU A 414 -20.81 -7.39 -16.11
CA GLU A 414 -20.73 -7.97 -14.75
C GLU A 414 -20.46 -9.48 -14.75
N SER A 415 -20.87 -10.20 -15.80
CA SER A 415 -20.56 -11.63 -15.99
C SER A 415 -19.12 -11.92 -16.42
N ASP A 416 -18.32 -10.89 -16.71
CA ASP A 416 -16.89 -10.93 -16.98
C ASP A 416 -16.05 -10.49 -15.77
N VAL A 417 -16.69 -10.14 -14.63
CA VAL A 417 -16.05 -9.53 -13.43
C VAL A 417 -15.76 -10.55 -12.31
N GLU A 418 -15.93 -11.86 -12.54
CA GLU A 418 -15.19 -12.84 -11.74
C GLU A 418 -13.70 -12.75 -12.11
N GLU A 419 -12.93 -12.05 -11.28
CA GLU A 419 -11.45 -11.95 -11.30
C GLU A 419 -10.79 -11.55 -12.63
N LYS A 420 -11.37 -10.62 -13.39
CA LYS A 420 -10.55 -9.88 -14.38
C LYS A 420 -9.68 -8.87 -13.66
N ASN A 421 -8.45 -9.29 -13.35
CA ASN A 421 -7.35 -8.41 -12.96
C ASN A 421 -7.37 -7.14 -13.83
N LEU A 422 -7.26 -5.97 -13.18
CA LEU A 422 -7.44 -4.61 -13.74
C LEU A 422 -6.42 -4.20 -14.83
N LEU A 423 -5.72 -5.16 -15.43
CA LEU A 423 -4.78 -4.98 -16.54
C LEU A 423 -5.03 -6.10 -17.57
N PRO A 424 -5.40 -5.79 -18.82
CA PRO A 424 -5.39 -6.78 -19.90
C PRO A 424 -3.99 -7.40 -20.00
N GLY A 425 -3.91 -8.73 -20.01
CA GLY A 425 -2.63 -9.47 -20.02
C GLY A 425 -2.16 -10.03 -18.67
N LEU A 426 -2.87 -9.74 -17.58
CA LEU A 426 -2.71 -10.40 -16.28
C LEU A 426 -3.88 -11.35 -16.00
N GLU A 427 -4.22 -12.28 -16.89
CA GLU A 427 -4.97 -13.46 -16.41
C GLU A 427 -4.12 -14.09 -15.28
N PRO A 428 -4.69 -14.53 -14.14
CA PRO A 428 -3.92 -15.17 -13.09
C PRO A 428 -3.21 -16.37 -13.71
N LYS A 429 -1.91 -16.18 -14.02
CA LYS A 429 -1.09 -17.21 -14.65
C LYS A 429 -0.99 -18.33 -13.64
N VAL A 430 -1.65 -19.44 -13.92
CA VAL A 430 -1.51 -20.61 -13.07
C VAL A 430 -0.15 -21.22 -13.36
N ASN A 431 0.79 -21.00 -12.45
CA ASN A 431 2.13 -21.54 -12.53
C ASN A 431 2.10 -22.96 -11.97
N ILE A 432 2.60 -23.93 -12.73
CA ILE A 432 2.63 -25.33 -12.32
C ILE A 432 4.06 -25.71 -12.05
N VAL A 433 4.30 -26.26 -10.85
CA VAL A 433 5.59 -26.76 -10.41
C VAL A 433 5.46 -28.26 -10.20
N LEU A 434 6.26 -29.04 -10.92
CA LEU A 434 6.35 -30.50 -10.79
C LEU A 434 7.67 -30.84 -10.10
N ASP A 435 7.62 -31.44 -8.91
CA ASP A 435 8.80 -31.83 -8.13
C ASP A 435 9.83 -30.68 -8.03
N ASP A 436 9.36 -29.50 -7.62
CA ASP A 436 10.12 -28.24 -7.52
C ASP A 436 10.65 -27.66 -8.85
N ILE A 437 10.29 -28.25 -9.99
CA ILE A 437 10.66 -27.78 -11.33
C ILE A 437 9.45 -27.13 -12.01
N PRO A 438 9.53 -25.84 -12.41
CA PRO A 438 8.47 -25.20 -13.18
C PRO A 438 8.24 -25.91 -14.52
N VAL A 439 6.97 -26.13 -14.86
CA VAL A 439 6.57 -26.71 -16.15
C VAL A 439 6.21 -25.59 -17.11
N ASP A 440 6.90 -25.51 -18.24
CA ASP A 440 6.62 -24.54 -19.29
C ASP A 440 5.52 -25.04 -20.24
N PHE A 441 4.55 -24.17 -20.55
CA PHE A 441 3.41 -24.50 -21.40
C PHE A 441 3.35 -23.58 -22.61
N ASP A 442 3.17 -24.19 -23.78
CA ASP A 442 2.99 -23.49 -25.05
C ASP A 442 1.60 -22.84 -25.19
N VAL A 443 0.60 -23.36 -24.48
CA VAL A 443 -0.68 -22.69 -24.22
C VAL A 443 -0.86 -22.59 -22.70
N GLN A 444 -1.03 -21.39 -22.19
CA GLN A 444 -1.01 -21.14 -20.75
C GLN A 444 -2.15 -21.89 -20.02
N PRO A 445 -1.86 -22.54 -18.87
CA PRO A 445 -2.88 -23.05 -17.96
C PRO A 445 -3.84 -21.94 -17.52
N LEU A 446 -5.10 -22.30 -17.30
CA LEU A 446 -6.14 -21.33 -16.92
C LEU A 446 -7.14 -21.95 -15.95
N VAL A 447 -7.89 -21.12 -15.24
CA VAL A 447 -9.01 -21.58 -14.40
C VAL A 447 -10.30 -21.51 -15.21
N LYS A 448 -11.07 -22.61 -15.24
CA LYS A 448 -12.41 -22.67 -15.83
C LYS A 448 -13.33 -23.49 -14.94
N ASP A 449 -14.51 -22.95 -14.65
CA ASP A 449 -15.52 -23.59 -13.79
C ASP A 449 -14.94 -24.07 -12.44
N GLY A 450 -14.04 -23.29 -11.86
CA GLY A 450 -13.35 -23.62 -10.60
C GLY A 450 -12.35 -24.79 -10.72
N ARG A 451 -11.83 -25.07 -11.91
CA ARG A 451 -10.80 -26.09 -12.16
C ARG A 451 -9.65 -25.53 -12.99
N THR A 452 -8.42 -25.85 -12.60
CA THR A 452 -7.23 -25.59 -13.41
C THR A 452 -7.22 -26.51 -14.63
N MET A 453 -7.29 -25.91 -15.80
CA MET A 453 -7.25 -26.55 -17.11
C MET A 453 -5.84 -26.43 -17.69
N VAL A 454 -5.28 -27.54 -18.17
CA VAL A 454 -3.91 -27.62 -18.68
C VAL A 454 -3.84 -28.34 -20.02
N PRO A 455 -2.91 -27.94 -20.92
CA PRO A 455 -2.57 -28.74 -22.08
C PRO A 455 -2.17 -30.17 -21.68
N VAL A 456 -2.99 -31.14 -22.08
CA VAL A 456 -2.85 -32.54 -21.66
C VAL A 456 -1.50 -33.13 -22.05
N ARG A 457 -0.98 -32.78 -23.23
CA ARG A 457 0.28 -33.31 -23.74
C ARG A 457 1.46 -32.88 -22.88
N THR A 458 1.60 -31.57 -22.66
CA THR A 458 2.71 -30.98 -21.93
C THR A 458 2.82 -31.53 -20.52
N LEU A 459 1.71 -31.55 -19.77
CA LEU A 459 1.72 -32.08 -18.41
C LEU A 459 1.93 -33.60 -18.36
N ALA A 460 1.27 -34.36 -19.24
CA ALA A 460 1.42 -35.81 -19.25
C ALA A 460 2.84 -36.25 -19.64
N GLU A 461 3.47 -35.58 -20.61
CA GLU A 461 4.86 -35.84 -21.01
C GLU A 461 5.86 -35.46 -19.90
N ALA A 462 5.64 -34.33 -19.21
CA ALA A 462 6.44 -33.95 -18.03
C ALA A 462 6.34 -35.01 -16.92
N LEU A 463 5.17 -35.66 -16.77
CA LEU A 463 4.94 -36.78 -15.86
C LEU A 463 5.41 -38.14 -16.40
N GLY A 464 6.11 -38.18 -17.52
CA GLY A 464 6.67 -39.41 -18.11
C GLY A 464 5.68 -40.27 -18.91
N CYS A 465 4.54 -39.72 -19.31
CA CYS A 465 3.56 -40.41 -20.14
C CYS A 465 3.85 -40.26 -21.63
N ARG A 466 3.39 -41.23 -22.42
CA ARG A 466 3.23 -41.07 -23.87
C ARG A 466 1.81 -40.62 -24.18
N VAL A 467 1.68 -39.65 -25.08
CA VAL A 467 0.40 -39.10 -25.51
C VAL A 467 0.19 -39.36 -26.99
N ASN A 468 -0.84 -40.13 -27.34
CA ASN A 468 -1.23 -40.40 -28.72
C ASN A 468 -2.63 -39.83 -28.97
N ALA A 469 -2.76 -39.02 -30.03
CA ALA A 469 -4.06 -38.67 -30.57
C ALA A 469 -4.38 -39.64 -31.71
N VAL A 470 -5.49 -40.37 -31.61
CA VAL A 470 -5.92 -41.32 -32.66
C VAL A 470 -6.71 -40.59 -33.75
N ASN A 471 -7.38 -39.49 -33.40
CA ASN A 471 -8.05 -38.53 -34.28
C ASN A 471 -8.27 -37.19 -33.53
N ASP A 472 -8.86 -36.20 -34.19
CA ASP A 472 -9.12 -34.86 -33.63
C ASP A 472 -10.14 -34.83 -32.47
N GLN A 473 -10.67 -35.98 -32.05
CA GLN A 473 -11.71 -36.09 -31.02
C GLN A 473 -11.32 -36.98 -29.84
N GLU A 474 -10.22 -37.73 -29.91
CA GLU A 474 -9.83 -38.71 -28.89
C GLU A 474 -8.36 -38.57 -28.46
N VAL A 475 -8.12 -38.58 -27.14
CA VAL A 475 -6.78 -38.51 -26.53
C VAL A 475 -6.50 -39.78 -25.74
N TYR A 476 -5.34 -40.38 -25.99
CA TYR A 476 -4.84 -41.58 -25.30
C TYR A 476 -3.56 -41.23 -24.53
N LEU A 477 -3.53 -41.58 -23.24
CA LEU A 477 -2.37 -41.45 -22.37
C LEU A 477 -1.91 -42.83 -21.92
N ALA A 478 -0.60 -43.07 -21.93
CA ALA A 478 -0.01 -44.32 -21.45
C ALA A 478 1.23 -44.07 -20.59
N LYS A 479 1.24 -44.64 -19.37
CA LYS A 479 2.41 -44.70 -18.46
C LYS A 479 2.44 -46.08 -17.80
N GLY A 480 3.48 -46.87 -18.10
CA GLY A 480 3.56 -48.25 -17.61
C GLY A 480 2.33 -49.09 -17.99
N ASN A 481 1.61 -49.61 -16.98
CA ASN A 481 0.39 -50.39 -17.14
C ASN A 481 -0.90 -49.56 -17.04
N GLN A 482 -0.80 -48.23 -17.08
CA GLN A 482 -1.93 -47.33 -17.01
C GLN A 482 -2.25 -46.74 -18.39
N TYR A 483 -3.48 -47.00 -18.84
CA TYR A 483 -4.01 -46.56 -20.11
C TYR A 483 -5.26 -45.73 -19.88
N VAL A 484 -5.21 -44.47 -20.31
CA VAL A 484 -6.34 -43.54 -20.20
C VAL A 484 -6.80 -43.17 -21.60
N MET A 485 -8.10 -43.19 -21.84
CA MET A 485 -8.73 -42.74 -23.09
C MET A 485 -9.88 -41.79 -22.75
N MET A 486 -9.92 -40.66 -23.43
CA MET A 486 -10.98 -39.66 -23.27
C MET A 486 -11.40 -39.07 -24.62
N LYS A 487 -12.63 -38.55 -24.67
CA LYS A 487 -13.18 -37.88 -25.84
C LYS A 487 -13.42 -36.41 -25.56
N LEU A 488 -13.14 -35.56 -26.54
CA LEU A 488 -13.40 -34.13 -26.47
C LEU A 488 -14.92 -33.86 -26.32
N GLY A 489 -15.28 -32.91 -25.47
CA GLY A 489 -16.67 -32.55 -25.17
C GLY A 489 -17.41 -33.53 -24.25
N GLU A 490 -16.82 -34.68 -23.92
CA GLU A 490 -17.43 -35.65 -23.00
C GLU A 490 -16.82 -35.54 -21.59
N ARG A 491 -17.67 -35.71 -20.57
CA ARG A 491 -17.19 -35.87 -19.19
C ARG A 491 -16.70 -37.28 -18.90
N LYS A 492 -17.04 -38.27 -19.73
CA LYS A 492 -16.66 -39.67 -19.50
C LYS A 492 -15.26 -39.93 -20.06
N TYR A 493 -14.45 -40.64 -19.29
CA TYR A 493 -13.18 -41.20 -19.74
C TYR A 493 -13.02 -42.62 -19.19
N THR A 494 -12.12 -43.40 -19.79
CA THR A 494 -11.78 -44.75 -19.32
C THR A 494 -10.34 -44.82 -18.88
N VAL A 495 -10.08 -45.41 -17.70
CA VAL A 495 -8.75 -45.78 -17.22
C VAL A 495 -8.69 -47.29 -16.99
N ASN A 496 -7.78 -47.99 -17.66
CA ASN A 496 -7.63 -49.45 -17.57
C ASN A 496 -8.96 -50.22 -17.74
N GLY A 497 -9.81 -49.75 -18.67
CA GLY A 497 -11.13 -50.31 -18.95
C GLY A 497 -12.25 -49.92 -17.98
N LYS A 498 -11.97 -49.14 -16.92
CA LYS A 498 -12.99 -48.63 -15.99
C LYS A 498 -13.40 -47.21 -16.40
N THR A 499 -14.70 -46.94 -16.45
CA THR A 499 -15.24 -45.61 -16.76
C THR A 499 -15.26 -44.72 -15.52
N LYS A 500 -14.80 -43.47 -15.65
CA LYS A 500 -14.83 -42.41 -14.64
C LYS A 500 -15.31 -41.08 -15.28
N LEU A 501 -15.47 -40.04 -14.46
CA LEU A 501 -15.94 -38.72 -14.88
C LEU A 501 -14.90 -37.63 -14.63
N LEU A 502 -14.77 -36.73 -15.60
CA LEU A 502 -14.09 -35.45 -15.46
C LEU A 502 -15.01 -34.44 -14.77
N ASP A 503 -14.41 -33.57 -13.97
CA ASP A 503 -15.07 -32.42 -13.37
C ASP A 503 -15.49 -31.40 -14.43
N VAL A 504 -14.62 -31.17 -15.42
CA VAL A 504 -14.87 -30.32 -16.60
C VAL A 504 -14.51 -31.12 -17.85
N PRO A 505 -15.38 -31.16 -18.89
CA PRO A 505 -15.07 -31.85 -20.14
C PRO A 505 -13.78 -31.36 -20.79
N ALA A 506 -13.05 -32.26 -21.44
CA ALA A 506 -11.90 -31.90 -22.27
C ALA A 506 -12.35 -31.01 -23.45
N TYR A 507 -11.60 -29.95 -23.77
CA TYR A 507 -11.90 -29.07 -24.90
C TYR A 507 -10.64 -28.56 -25.58
N VAL A 508 -10.77 -28.01 -26.79
CA VAL A 508 -9.65 -27.44 -27.53
C VAL A 508 -9.63 -25.91 -27.38
N LYS A 509 -8.48 -25.35 -27.00
CA LYS A 509 -8.18 -23.90 -27.04
C LYS A 509 -6.80 -23.72 -27.66
N ASP A 510 -6.67 -22.77 -28.58
CA ASP A 510 -5.41 -22.42 -29.26
C ASP A 510 -4.66 -23.63 -29.85
N GLY A 511 -5.43 -24.60 -30.39
CA GLY A 511 -4.85 -25.82 -30.98
C GLY A 511 -4.27 -26.82 -29.97
N ARG A 512 -4.59 -26.69 -28.68
CA ARG A 512 -4.25 -27.65 -27.62
C ARG A 512 -5.51 -28.21 -26.97
N THR A 513 -5.46 -29.48 -26.59
CA THR A 513 -6.50 -30.10 -25.77
C THR A 513 -6.23 -29.80 -24.30
N LEU A 514 -7.16 -29.09 -23.66
CA LEU A 514 -7.12 -28.78 -22.25
C LEU A 514 -8.00 -29.75 -21.46
N VAL A 515 -7.51 -30.18 -20.31
CA VAL A 515 -8.22 -31.06 -19.37
C VAL A 515 -7.96 -30.60 -17.94
N PRO A 516 -8.78 -31.03 -16.96
CA PRO A 516 -8.51 -30.70 -15.56
C PRO A 516 -7.16 -31.27 -15.11
N LEU A 517 -6.29 -30.43 -14.56
CA LEU A 517 -4.94 -30.78 -14.09
C LEU A 517 -4.99 -31.95 -13.11
N ARG A 518 -5.88 -31.84 -12.12
CA ARG A 518 -6.03 -32.83 -11.05
C ARG A 518 -6.35 -34.22 -11.60
N PHE A 519 -7.12 -34.31 -12.68
CA PHE A 519 -7.44 -35.60 -13.29
C PHE A 519 -6.18 -36.31 -13.82
N ILE A 520 -5.30 -35.60 -14.55
CA ILE A 520 -4.06 -36.21 -15.06
C ILE A 520 -3.17 -36.60 -13.87
N ALA A 521 -2.97 -35.69 -12.93
CA ALA A 521 -2.08 -35.90 -11.79
C ALA A 521 -2.54 -37.08 -10.91
N GLU A 522 -3.83 -37.14 -10.53
CA GLU A 522 -4.36 -38.20 -9.69
C GLU A 522 -4.35 -39.56 -10.38
N GLU A 523 -4.72 -39.64 -11.66
CA GLU A 523 -4.64 -40.92 -12.37
C GLU A 523 -3.21 -41.42 -12.40
N LEU A 524 -2.23 -40.54 -12.62
CA LEU A 524 -0.81 -40.91 -12.64
C LEU A 524 -0.18 -41.06 -11.25
N GLY A 525 -0.98 -40.99 -10.18
CA GLY A 525 -0.56 -41.22 -8.81
C GLY A 525 0.22 -40.07 -8.17
N CYS A 526 0.07 -38.84 -8.64
CA CYS A 526 0.68 -37.64 -8.07
C CYS A 526 -0.24 -36.97 -7.03
N GLN A 527 0.35 -36.22 -6.10
CA GLN A 527 -0.39 -35.32 -5.21
C GLN A 527 -0.45 -33.91 -5.81
N VAL A 528 -1.53 -33.18 -5.54
CA VAL A 528 -1.74 -31.82 -6.05
C VAL A 528 -2.14 -30.89 -4.92
N GLU A 529 -1.34 -29.86 -4.70
CA GLU A 529 -1.61 -28.76 -3.77
C GLU A 529 -1.69 -27.44 -4.54
N ALA A 530 -2.60 -26.56 -4.15
CA ALA A 530 -2.75 -25.26 -4.77
C ALA A 530 -2.59 -24.18 -3.70
N ASP A 531 -1.73 -23.19 -3.96
CA ASP A 531 -1.51 -22.01 -3.13
C ASP A 531 -1.54 -20.75 -4.02
N GLY A 532 -2.64 -20.01 -3.95
CA GLY A 532 -2.92 -18.89 -4.85
C GLY A 532 -2.86 -19.30 -6.33
N ASN A 533 -1.95 -18.67 -7.08
CA ASN A 533 -1.73 -18.94 -8.51
C ASN A 533 -0.68 -20.04 -8.76
N MET A 534 -0.16 -20.69 -7.73
CA MET A 534 0.79 -21.80 -7.85
C MET A 534 0.09 -23.13 -7.61
N VAL A 535 0.32 -24.10 -8.51
CA VAL A 535 -0.10 -25.50 -8.34
C VAL A 535 1.15 -26.36 -8.26
N TYR A 536 1.33 -27.01 -7.12
CA TYR A 536 2.40 -27.94 -6.85
C TYR A 536 1.92 -29.37 -7.14
N ILE A 537 2.68 -30.07 -7.96
CA ILE A 537 2.48 -31.49 -8.26
C ILE A 537 3.69 -32.24 -7.70
N THR A 538 3.42 -33.19 -6.81
CA THR A 538 4.46 -34.06 -6.24
C THR A 538 4.26 -35.46 -6.79
N SER A 539 5.26 -35.98 -7.49
CA SER A 539 5.24 -37.37 -7.95
C SER A 539 5.53 -38.31 -6.78
N ASN A 540 4.78 -39.41 -6.70
CA ASN A 540 5.05 -40.48 -5.76
C ASN A 540 6.05 -41.45 -6.41
N GLU A 541 7.32 -41.07 -6.50
CA GLU A 541 8.44 -41.98 -6.84
C GLU A 541 9.34 -42.27 -5.64
#